data_AF-A0A939RSL3-F1
#
_entry.id   AF-A0A939RSL3-F1
#
_cell.length_a   1.000
_cell.length_b   1.000
_cell.length_c   1.000
_cell.angle_alpha   90.00
_cell.angle_beta   90.00
_cell.angle_gamma   90.00
#
_symmetry.space_group_name_H-M   'P 1'
#
loop_
_entity.id
_entity.type
_entity.pdbx_description
1 polymer ?
#
loop_
_entity_poly.entity_id
_entity_poly.type
_entity_poly.pdbx_seq_one_letter_code
_entity_poly.pdbx_strand_id
1 'polypeptide(L)'
;MTALTTGSAGPVGSVGYQGEVLDQVRAWLGRFICTVHDADLDLLTLWAAHTHLCNETYTTPRLILDSPVPGSGKTTVLEHLQRLCLRPIQAASLSSPAMLARMLDKELRTILIDEVDRNLNPKRDGVEDLIAVLNAGYKRGAMRPVLVPTKDGWDVKEMPTFSPVAMAGNAPNLPEDTKSRTIRVLLLPDLEGRVEGSDWEEIEIPAYDLGESLAQWAETVRDQVRSIRPPLPAGCVGRSKERWAPIRRVAEVAGGHWPEIADELIRRDLTEAQMDREDGMVTTPPAVALLRDIHEVWPEGQDFTPSSSLVSTLVLHNPRMWGPESAYGRALTFQRMGRMLAQGFKVNSSRQGDGPRGYYRQALGPVWRRMGITPSNEPTGPTELAQPAGEPW
;
A
#
# COMPACT_ATOMS: atom_id res chain seq x y z
N MET A 1 -41.57 14.30 38.70
CA MET A 1 -41.86 13.04 37.98
C MET A 1 -42.37 13.42 36.60
N THR A 2 -41.46 13.53 35.63
CA THR A 2 -41.79 13.92 34.27
C THR A 2 -41.15 12.86 33.38
N ALA A 3 -41.96 11.90 32.94
CA ALA A 3 -41.52 10.80 32.10
C ALA A 3 -41.29 11.34 30.68
N LEU A 4 -40.05 11.22 30.21
CA LEU A 4 -39.67 11.46 28.82
C LEU A 4 -40.15 10.27 27.98
N THR A 5 -41.14 10.52 27.12
CA THR A 5 -41.53 9.63 26.03
C THR A 5 -40.36 9.49 25.06
N THR A 6 -39.76 8.31 25.04
CA THR A 6 -38.83 7.82 24.03
C THR A 6 -39.54 7.74 22.68
N GLY A 7 -39.17 8.61 21.75
CA GLY A 7 -39.56 8.50 20.34
C GLY A 7 -38.91 7.26 19.73
N SER A 8 -39.71 6.29 19.29
CA SER A 8 -39.22 5.13 18.57
C SER A 8 -38.85 5.56 17.15
N ALA A 9 -37.57 5.40 16.79
CA ALA A 9 -37.16 5.46 15.39
C ALA A 9 -37.84 4.29 14.66
N GLY A 10 -38.80 4.61 13.79
CA GLY A 10 -39.40 3.63 12.89
C GLY A 10 -38.34 3.05 11.94
N PRO A 11 -38.53 1.82 11.45
CA PRO A 11 -37.58 1.19 10.55
C PRO A 11 -37.54 1.97 9.23
N VAL A 12 -36.33 2.42 8.88
CA VAL A 12 -36.04 2.91 7.53
C VAL A 12 -36.29 1.74 6.57
N GLY A 13 -37.07 2.02 5.52
CA GLY A 13 -37.79 1.04 4.71
C GLY A 13 -36.99 -0.14 4.14
N SER A 14 -37.72 -1.25 4.01
CA SER A 14 -37.46 -2.47 3.22
C SER A 14 -36.54 -2.24 2.02
N VAL A 15 -35.30 -2.76 2.01
CA VAL A 15 -34.89 -4.14 1.69
C VAL A 15 -35.34 -4.57 0.28
N GLY A 16 -34.49 -4.26 -0.69
CA GLY A 16 -34.52 -4.77 -2.06
C GLY A 16 -33.12 -4.63 -2.68
N TYR A 17 -32.31 -5.68 -2.54
CA TYR A 17 -31.10 -5.98 -3.31
C TYR A 17 -29.92 -4.99 -3.27
N GLN A 18 -29.41 -4.69 -2.07
CA GLN A 18 -28.07 -4.08 -1.94
C GLN A 18 -27.03 -5.18 -2.20
N GLY A 19 -26.24 -5.06 -3.27
CA GLY A 19 -25.07 -5.90 -3.54
C GLY A 19 -25.19 -6.98 -4.63
N GLU A 20 -26.39 -7.29 -5.14
CA GLU A 20 -26.57 -8.39 -6.13
C GLU A 20 -25.74 -8.24 -7.40
N VAL A 21 -25.54 -7.01 -7.87
CA VAL A 21 -24.73 -6.78 -9.08
C VAL A 21 -23.26 -7.11 -8.84
N LEU A 22 -22.75 -6.97 -7.61
CA LEU A 22 -21.40 -7.43 -7.27
C LEU A 22 -21.36 -8.96 -7.31
N ASP A 23 -22.41 -9.64 -6.84
CA ASP A 23 -22.48 -11.11 -6.92
C ASP A 23 -22.48 -11.59 -8.38
N GLN A 24 -23.19 -10.87 -9.26
CA GLN A 24 -23.20 -11.12 -10.70
C GLN A 24 -21.83 -10.86 -11.34
N VAL A 25 -21.14 -9.79 -10.96
CA VAL A 25 -19.77 -9.49 -11.40
C VAL A 25 -18.80 -10.57 -10.93
N ARG A 26 -18.91 -11.01 -9.68
CA ARG A 26 -18.07 -12.09 -9.13
C ARG A 26 -18.31 -13.41 -9.86
N ALA A 27 -19.57 -13.77 -10.08
CA ALA A 27 -19.94 -14.96 -10.84
C ALA A 27 -19.45 -14.87 -12.29
N TRP A 28 -19.55 -13.69 -12.92
CA TRP A 28 -19.01 -13.44 -14.24
C TRP A 28 -17.50 -13.67 -14.29
N LEU A 29 -16.74 -13.05 -13.38
CA LEU A 29 -15.28 -13.19 -13.32
C LEU A 29 -14.88 -14.66 -13.08
N GLY A 30 -15.61 -15.37 -12.21
CA GLY A 30 -15.36 -16.79 -11.91
C GLY A 30 -15.55 -17.75 -13.09
N ARG A 31 -16.26 -17.34 -14.15
CA ARG A 31 -16.35 -18.12 -15.39
C ARG A 31 -15.06 -18.08 -16.21
N PHE A 32 -14.30 -16.98 -16.15
CA PHE A 32 -13.21 -16.72 -17.10
C PHE A 32 -11.83 -16.58 -16.46
N ILE A 33 -11.76 -16.41 -15.14
CA ILE A 33 -10.52 -16.08 -14.44
C ILE A 33 -10.18 -17.16 -13.42
N CYS A 34 -9.05 -17.83 -13.66
CA CYS A 34 -8.47 -18.79 -12.72
C CYS A 34 -7.54 -18.08 -11.75
N THR A 35 -7.96 -17.93 -10.49
CA THR A 35 -7.14 -17.34 -9.42
C THR A 35 -6.46 -18.41 -8.57
N VAL A 36 -5.39 -18.03 -7.86
CA VAL A 36 -4.76 -18.93 -6.87
C VAL A 36 -5.66 -19.09 -5.65
N HIS A 37 -6.27 -17.99 -5.24
CA HIS A 37 -7.26 -17.96 -4.16
C HIS A 37 -8.58 -17.45 -4.70
N ASP A 38 -9.68 -18.16 -4.43
CA ASP A 38 -11.02 -17.79 -4.89
C ASP A 38 -11.41 -16.36 -4.43
N ALA A 39 -10.96 -15.95 -3.24
CA ALA A 39 -11.12 -14.60 -2.71
C ALA A 39 -10.53 -13.48 -3.60
N ASP A 40 -9.62 -13.80 -4.53
CA ASP A 40 -9.11 -12.81 -5.47
C ASP A 40 -10.18 -12.38 -6.49
N LEU A 41 -11.17 -13.23 -6.79
CA LEU A 41 -12.34 -12.83 -7.59
C LEU A 41 -13.18 -11.79 -6.85
N ASP A 42 -13.31 -11.95 -5.53
CA ASP A 42 -14.02 -11.00 -4.67
C ASP A 42 -13.29 -9.64 -4.63
N LEU A 43 -11.96 -9.67 -4.52
CA LEU A 43 -11.13 -8.47 -4.60
C LEU A 43 -11.28 -7.76 -5.96
N LEU A 44 -11.21 -8.50 -7.07
CA LEU A 44 -11.39 -7.94 -8.41
C LEU A 44 -12.78 -7.31 -8.58
N THR A 45 -13.81 -7.96 -8.05
CA THR A 45 -15.19 -7.46 -8.02
C THR A 45 -15.31 -6.14 -7.27
N LEU A 46 -14.83 -6.11 -6.02
CA LEU A 46 -14.85 -4.90 -5.19
C LEU A 46 -13.99 -3.78 -5.79
N TRP A 47 -12.87 -4.12 -6.43
CA TRP A 47 -12.02 -3.14 -7.09
C TRP A 47 -12.69 -2.53 -8.32
N ALA A 48 -13.36 -3.34 -9.15
CA ALA A 48 -14.14 -2.86 -10.29
C ALA A 48 -15.26 -1.92 -9.84
N ALA A 49 -16.02 -2.30 -8.81
CA ALA A 49 -17.05 -1.47 -8.19
C ALA A 49 -16.48 -0.16 -7.63
N HIS A 50 -15.33 -0.23 -6.96
CA HIS A 50 -14.60 0.93 -6.44
C HIS A 50 -14.24 1.93 -7.53
N THR A 51 -13.93 1.49 -8.76
CA THR A 51 -13.58 2.44 -9.82
C THR A 51 -14.69 3.45 -10.12
N HIS A 52 -15.96 3.05 -10.01
CA HIS A 52 -17.14 3.92 -10.19
C HIS A 52 -17.40 4.86 -9.00
N LEU A 53 -16.84 4.51 -7.84
CA LEU A 53 -17.04 5.19 -6.55
C LEU A 53 -15.80 5.95 -6.05
N CYS A 54 -14.67 5.85 -6.75
CA CYS A 54 -13.37 6.35 -6.27
C CYS A 54 -13.32 7.89 -6.09
N ASN A 55 -14.22 8.63 -6.73
CA ASN A 55 -14.37 10.07 -6.50
C ASN A 55 -14.90 10.40 -5.08
N GLU A 56 -15.57 9.43 -4.44
CA GLU A 56 -16.13 9.56 -3.08
C GLU A 56 -15.18 9.07 -1.99
N THR A 57 -14.04 8.50 -2.42
CA THR A 57 -12.96 8.11 -1.54
C THR A 57 -11.80 9.11 -1.66
N TYR A 58 -10.88 9.06 -0.70
CA TYR A 58 -9.69 9.94 -0.71
C TYR A 58 -8.48 9.28 -1.39
N THR A 59 -8.48 7.96 -1.44
CA THR A 59 -7.44 7.13 -2.05
C THR A 59 -8.07 6.07 -2.95
N THR A 60 -7.31 5.61 -3.92
CA THR A 60 -7.64 4.49 -4.80
C THR A 60 -6.46 3.51 -4.81
N PRO A 61 -6.62 2.27 -4.32
CA PRO A 61 -5.53 1.30 -4.36
C PRO A 61 -5.14 1.00 -5.80
N ARG A 62 -3.85 0.80 -6.02
CA ARG A 62 -3.33 0.24 -7.26
C ARG A 62 -3.61 -1.25 -7.25
N LEU A 63 -4.07 -1.82 -8.36
CA LEU A 63 -4.19 -3.27 -8.52
C LEU A 63 -2.96 -3.77 -9.29
N ILE A 64 -2.29 -4.80 -8.78
CA ILE A 64 -1.19 -5.47 -9.50
C ILE A 64 -1.57 -6.92 -9.76
N LEU A 65 -1.73 -7.26 -11.03
CA LEU A 65 -1.90 -8.61 -11.55
C LEU A 65 -0.51 -9.18 -11.81
N ASP A 66 -0.09 -10.12 -10.98
CA ASP A 66 1.25 -10.68 -11.00
C ASP A 66 1.21 -12.15 -11.41
N SER A 67 2.31 -12.63 -11.97
CA SER A 67 2.54 -14.03 -12.29
C SER A 67 4.03 -14.32 -12.39
N PRO A 68 4.49 -15.51 -11.99
CA PRO A 68 5.86 -15.94 -12.28
C PRO A 68 6.07 -16.27 -13.76
N VAL A 69 5.00 -16.52 -14.53
CA VAL A 69 5.07 -17.02 -15.91
C VAL A 69 4.10 -16.33 -16.87
N PRO A 70 4.42 -16.27 -18.19
CA PRO A 70 3.47 -15.88 -19.23
C PRO A 70 2.25 -16.82 -19.30
N GLY A 71 1.16 -16.38 -19.94
CA GLY A 71 -0.01 -17.23 -20.19
C GLY A 71 -0.88 -17.54 -18.96
N SER A 72 -0.78 -16.73 -17.90
CA SER A 72 -1.53 -16.92 -16.66
C SER A 72 -2.89 -16.19 -16.59
N GLY A 73 -3.39 -15.63 -17.70
CA GLY A 73 -4.67 -14.92 -17.73
C GLY A 73 -4.65 -13.45 -17.25
N LYS A 74 -3.48 -12.83 -17.02
CA LYS A 74 -3.39 -11.41 -16.62
C LYS A 74 -4.07 -10.46 -17.61
N THR A 75 -3.80 -10.63 -18.91
CA THR A 75 -4.43 -9.83 -19.97
C THR A 75 -5.94 -10.08 -20.02
N THR A 76 -6.39 -11.33 -19.85
CA THR A 76 -7.80 -11.70 -19.73
C THR A 76 -8.49 -10.93 -18.61
N VAL A 77 -7.87 -10.83 -17.42
CA VAL A 77 -8.41 -10.00 -16.32
C VAL A 77 -8.52 -8.53 -16.73
N LEU A 78 -7.50 -7.95 -17.39
CA LEU A 78 -7.56 -6.57 -17.87
C LEU A 78 -8.68 -6.35 -18.90
N GLU A 79 -8.90 -7.31 -19.80
CA GLU A 79 -9.98 -7.24 -20.81
C GLU A 79 -11.37 -7.26 -20.16
N HIS A 80 -11.57 -8.06 -19.12
CA HIS A 80 -12.80 -8.01 -18.31
C HIS A 80 -12.94 -6.70 -17.55
N LEU A 81 -11.87 -6.20 -16.90
CA LEU A 81 -11.90 -4.89 -16.23
C LEU A 81 -12.17 -3.74 -17.22
N GLN A 82 -11.79 -3.88 -18.50
CA GLN A 82 -12.11 -2.92 -19.55
C GLN A 82 -13.61 -2.82 -19.85
N ARG A 83 -14.42 -3.84 -19.51
CA ARG A 83 -15.89 -3.77 -19.65
C ARG A 83 -16.58 -3.39 -18.34
N LEU A 84 -15.97 -3.72 -17.20
CA LEU A 84 -16.58 -3.55 -15.88
C LEU A 84 -16.26 -2.22 -15.18
N CYS A 85 -15.12 -1.59 -15.48
CA CYS A 85 -14.63 -0.43 -14.73
C CYS A 85 -15.12 0.92 -15.28
N LEU A 86 -14.95 1.97 -14.48
CA LEU A 86 -15.24 3.35 -14.87
C LEU A 86 -14.34 3.82 -16.01
N ARG A 87 -14.93 4.06 -17.19
CA ARG A 87 -14.31 4.69 -18.37
C ARG A 87 -12.86 4.23 -18.60
N PRO A 88 -12.65 2.93 -18.82
CA PRO A 88 -11.31 2.37 -18.82
C PRO A 88 -10.52 2.80 -20.05
N ILE A 89 -9.21 2.95 -19.87
CA ILE A 89 -8.24 3.12 -20.94
C ILE A 89 -7.25 1.98 -20.81
N GLN A 90 -7.18 1.13 -21.83
CA GLN A 90 -6.09 0.17 -21.97
C GLN A 90 -4.89 0.85 -22.63
N ALA A 91 -3.80 0.93 -21.89
CA ALA A 91 -2.53 1.46 -22.37
C ALA A 91 -1.57 0.28 -22.58
N ALA A 92 -1.39 -0.13 -23.84
CA ALA A 92 -0.39 -1.13 -24.22
C ALA A 92 1.04 -0.66 -23.87
N SER A 93 1.28 0.66 -23.94
CA SER A 93 2.43 1.31 -23.34
C SER A 93 2.07 2.75 -22.95
N LEU A 94 2.55 3.20 -21.79
CA LEU A 94 2.44 4.60 -21.39
C LEU A 94 3.64 5.36 -21.93
N SER A 95 3.48 5.92 -23.13
CA SER A 95 4.56 6.61 -23.86
C SER A 95 4.95 7.95 -23.25
N SER A 96 4.08 8.61 -22.47
CA SER A 96 4.46 9.81 -21.72
C SER A 96 3.58 10.11 -20.49
N PRO A 97 4.17 10.60 -19.38
CA PRO A 97 3.42 11.09 -18.21
C PRO A 97 2.48 12.26 -18.53
N ALA A 98 2.86 13.12 -19.48
CA ALA A 98 2.06 14.26 -19.91
C ALA A 98 0.78 13.84 -20.66
N MET A 99 0.84 12.78 -21.48
CA MET A 99 -0.35 12.20 -22.11
C MET A 99 -1.33 11.69 -21.04
N LEU A 100 -0.82 10.99 -20.03
CA LEU A 100 -1.64 10.48 -18.94
C LEU A 100 -2.37 11.62 -18.20
N ALA A 101 -1.63 12.67 -17.84
CA ALA A 101 -2.21 13.85 -17.19
C ALA A 101 -3.27 14.53 -18.07
N ARG A 102 -3.03 14.66 -19.39
CA ARG A 102 -4.01 15.23 -20.34
C ARG A 102 -5.27 14.38 -20.48
N MET A 103 -5.16 13.06 -20.37
CA MET A 103 -6.33 12.17 -20.40
C MET A 103 -7.19 12.34 -19.14
N LEU A 104 -6.54 12.42 -17.97
CA LEU A 104 -7.22 12.56 -16.68
C LEU A 104 -7.76 13.97 -16.43
N ASP A 105 -7.18 14.99 -17.07
CA ASP A 105 -7.68 16.37 -17.04
C ASP A 105 -9.06 16.53 -17.69
N LYS A 106 -9.40 15.66 -18.66
CA LYS A 106 -10.72 15.68 -19.31
C LYS A 106 -11.81 15.11 -18.43
N GLU A 107 -11.52 13.97 -17.81
CA GLU A 107 -12.45 13.25 -16.94
C GLU A 107 -11.72 12.16 -16.13
N LEU A 108 -12.36 11.72 -15.04
CA LEU A 108 -11.89 10.59 -14.26
C LEU A 108 -12.07 9.29 -15.05
N ARG A 109 -10.98 8.52 -15.14
CA ARG A 109 -10.88 7.27 -15.91
C ARG A 109 -10.12 6.21 -15.12
N THR A 110 -10.30 4.95 -15.50
CA THR A 110 -9.51 3.81 -14.99
C THR A 110 -8.39 3.49 -15.98
N ILE A 111 -7.15 3.39 -15.51
CA ILE A 111 -6.00 3.09 -16.36
C ILE A 111 -5.65 1.61 -16.22
N LEU A 112 -5.57 0.88 -17.34
CA LEU A 112 -5.19 -0.53 -17.39
C LEU A 112 -3.87 -0.63 -18.16
N ILE A 113 -2.80 -1.08 -17.49
CA ILE A 113 -1.45 -1.13 -18.05
C ILE A 113 -1.01 -2.58 -18.13
N ASP A 114 -0.68 -3.06 -19.32
CA ASP A 114 -0.11 -4.40 -19.53
C ASP A 114 1.42 -4.37 -19.65
N GLU A 115 2.04 -5.53 -19.50
CA GLU A 115 3.49 -5.75 -19.55
C GLU A 115 4.30 -4.77 -18.67
N VAL A 116 3.86 -4.50 -17.43
CA VAL A 116 4.55 -3.53 -16.56
C VAL A 116 5.96 -3.96 -16.16
N ASP A 117 6.29 -5.25 -16.18
CA ASP A 117 7.66 -5.75 -16.01
C ASP A 117 8.62 -5.23 -17.08
N ARG A 118 8.10 -4.92 -18.28
CA ARG A 118 8.83 -4.30 -19.39
C ARG A 118 8.65 -2.78 -19.41
N ASN A 119 7.42 -2.30 -19.24
CA ASN A 119 7.06 -0.89 -19.43
C ASN A 119 7.43 0.01 -18.25
N LEU A 120 7.42 -0.51 -17.02
CA LEU A 120 7.74 0.22 -15.79
C LEU A 120 9.05 -0.26 -15.16
N ASN A 121 9.94 -0.86 -15.95
CA ASN A 121 11.24 -1.29 -15.47
C ASN A 121 12.09 -0.06 -15.08
N PRO A 122 12.56 0.05 -13.82
CA PRO A 122 13.34 1.19 -13.35
C PRO A 122 14.66 1.42 -14.12
N LYS A 123 15.13 0.41 -14.88
CA LYS A 123 16.33 0.53 -15.73
C LYS A 123 16.08 1.25 -17.06
N ARG A 124 14.82 1.56 -17.41
CA ARG A 124 14.49 2.28 -18.64
C ARG A 124 14.46 3.78 -18.40
N ASP A 125 15.08 4.53 -19.31
CA ASP A 125 15.08 5.99 -19.26
C ASP A 125 13.66 6.57 -19.33
N GLY A 126 13.38 7.55 -18.48
CA GLY A 126 12.09 8.27 -18.43
C GLY A 126 10.97 7.58 -17.66
N VAL A 127 11.16 6.35 -17.17
CA VAL A 127 10.15 5.62 -16.38
C VAL A 127 9.92 6.24 -15.00
N GLU A 128 10.92 6.89 -14.42
CA GLU A 128 10.85 7.50 -13.09
C GLU A 128 9.70 8.52 -12.98
N ASP A 129 9.56 9.39 -13.97
CA ASP A 129 8.47 10.38 -14.01
C ASP A 129 7.09 9.73 -14.12
N LEU A 130 7.01 8.60 -14.83
CA LEU A 130 5.76 7.86 -14.96
C LEU A 130 5.38 7.21 -13.64
N ILE A 131 6.33 6.54 -12.98
CA ILE A 131 6.16 5.97 -11.65
C ILE A 131 5.75 7.07 -10.65
N ALA A 132 6.39 8.24 -10.70
CA ALA A 132 6.03 9.37 -9.85
C ALA A 132 4.57 9.81 -10.04
N VAL A 133 4.08 9.88 -11.29
CA VAL A 133 2.67 10.18 -11.58
C VAL A 133 1.74 9.10 -11.05
N LEU A 134 2.06 7.82 -11.27
CA LEU A 134 1.26 6.70 -10.75
C LEU A 134 1.23 6.69 -9.21
N ASN A 135 2.34 7.00 -8.56
CA ASN A 135 2.49 7.03 -7.10
C ASN A 135 1.91 8.27 -6.43
N ALA A 136 1.76 9.38 -7.16
CA ALA A 136 1.03 10.55 -6.70
C ALA A 136 -0.48 10.36 -6.89
N GLY A 137 -0.88 9.89 -8.07
CA GLY A 137 -2.27 9.78 -8.52
C GLY A 137 -3.15 8.74 -7.79
N TYR A 138 -2.65 8.07 -6.76
CA TYR A 138 -3.46 7.17 -5.93
C TYR A 138 -4.24 7.94 -4.85
N LYS A 139 -3.92 9.21 -4.60
CA LYS A 139 -4.57 10.06 -3.60
C LYS A 139 -5.16 11.31 -4.25
N ARG A 140 -6.35 11.72 -3.81
CA ARG A 140 -7.07 12.87 -4.33
C ARG A 140 -6.27 14.16 -4.12
N GLY A 141 -6.34 15.07 -5.10
CA GLY A 141 -5.60 16.33 -5.10
C GLY A 141 -4.19 16.24 -5.68
N ALA A 142 -3.76 15.07 -6.15
CA ALA A 142 -2.52 14.94 -6.90
C ALA A 142 -2.65 15.66 -8.26
N MET A 143 -1.74 16.61 -8.50
CA MET A 143 -1.66 17.41 -9.70
C MET A 143 -0.27 17.26 -10.33
N ARG A 144 -0.19 17.46 -11.65
CA ARG A 144 1.06 17.51 -12.39
C ARG A 144 1.09 18.77 -13.26
N PRO A 145 2.14 19.60 -13.19
CA PRO A 145 2.33 20.68 -14.15
C PRO A 145 2.70 20.09 -15.52
N VAL A 146 2.01 20.55 -16.57
CA VAL A 146 2.22 20.16 -17.97
C VAL A 146 2.28 21.41 -18.83
N LEU A 147 3.29 21.49 -19.69
CA LEU A 147 3.39 22.57 -20.67
C LEU A 147 2.33 22.40 -21.77
N VAL A 148 1.57 23.48 -22.00
CA VAL A 148 0.54 23.56 -23.03
C VAL A 148 0.85 24.73 -23.97
N PRO A 149 0.69 24.56 -25.29
CA PRO A 149 0.93 25.64 -26.24
C PRO A 149 -0.16 26.71 -26.13
N THR A 150 0.24 27.97 -26.20
CA THR A 150 -0.65 29.14 -26.27
C THR A 150 -0.31 29.98 -27.51
N LYS A 151 -1.10 31.03 -27.78
CA LYS A 151 -0.81 31.95 -28.90
C LYS A 151 0.54 32.67 -28.75
N ASP A 152 0.96 32.90 -27.50
CA ASP A 152 2.16 33.67 -27.15
C ASP A 152 3.32 32.80 -26.64
N GLY A 153 3.25 31.47 -26.82
CA GLY A 153 4.32 30.54 -26.44
C GLY A 153 3.83 29.29 -25.72
N TRP A 154 4.34 29.04 -24.51
CA TRP A 154 3.99 27.91 -23.67
C TRP A 154 3.57 28.38 -22.29
N ASP A 155 2.50 27.79 -21.76
CA ASP A 155 2.04 28.03 -20.39
C ASP A 155 2.03 26.73 -19.58
N VAL A 156 2.09 26.85 -18.27
CA VAL A 156 2.05 25.71 -17.34
C VAL A 156 0.60 25.50 -16.90
N LYS A 157 0.02 24.37 -17.27
CA LYS A 157 -1.28 23.93 -16.75
C LYS A 157 -1.09 22.84 -15.70
N GLU A 158 -1.67 23.02 -14.52
CA GLU A 158 -1.79 21.95 -13.53
C GLU A 158 -2.91 21.00 -13.93
N MET A 159 -2.59 19.72 -14.11
CA MET A 159 -3.53 18.68 -14.52
C MET A 159 -3.65 17.60 -13.43
N PRO A 160 -4.87 17.12 -13.11
CA PRO A 160 -5.06 16.08 -12.11
C PRO A 160 -4.45 14.75 -12.56
N THR A 161 -3.98 13.97 -11.60
CA THR A 161 -3.44 12.61 -11.83
C THR A 161 -4.19 11.54 -11.06
N PHE A 162 -5.21 11.92 -10.28
CA PHE A 162 -6.02 10.97 -9.51
C PHE A 162 -6.82 10.04 -10.42
N SER A 163 -6.64 8.74 -10.28
CA SER A 163 -7.28 7.73 -11.12
C SER A 163 -7.05 6.32 -10.55
N PRO A 164 -8.01 5.38 -10.61
CA PRO A 164 -7.74 3.96 -10.40
C PRO A 164 -6.79 3.40 -11.47
N VAL A 165 -5.84 2.56 -11.07
CA VAL A 165 -4.87 1.95 -12.00
C VAL A 165 -4.74 0.47 -11.68
N ALA A 166 -4.92 -0.37 -12.71
CA ALA A 166 -4.54 -1.78 -12.71
C ALA A 166 -3.29 -1.97 -13.58
N MET A 167 -2.37 -2.77 -13.09
CA MET A 167 -1.08 -3.08 -13.73
C MET A 167 -0.97 -4.59 -13.86
N ALA A 168 -0.53 -5.09 -15.02
CA ALA A 168 -0.27 -6.51 -15.26
C ALA A 168 1.17 -6.73 -15.69
N GLY A 169 1.86 -7.70 -15.09
CA GLY A 169 3.22 -8.03 -15.46
C GLY A 169 3.69 -9.35 -14.88
N ASN A 170 4.82 -9.85 -15.39
CA ASN A 170 5.45 -11.06 -14.85
C ASN A 170 6.51 -10.68 -13.83
N ALA A 171 6.27 -10.96 -12.55
CA ALA A 171 7.15 -10.61 -11.42
C ALA A 171 7.72 -9.18 -11.55
N PRO A 172 6.86 -8.15 -11.70
CA PRO A 172 7.32 -6.83 -12.08
C PRO A 172 8.19 -6.19 -11.00
N ASN A 173 9.36 -5.70 -11.40
CA ASN A 173 10.31 -5.04 -10.50
C ASN A 173 9.88 -3.59 -10.22
N LEU A 174 8.82 -3.43 -9.43
CA LEU A 174 8.31 -2.13 -9.03
C LEU A 174 9.05 -1.59 -7.80
N PRO A 175 9.28 -0.26 -7.71
CA PRO A 175 9.80 0.37 -6.50
C PRO A 175 8.93 0.09 -5.26
N GLU A 176 9.56 0.07 -4.09
CA GLU A 176 8.89 -0.24 -2.82
C GLU A 176 7.75 0.73 -2.50
N ASP A 177 7.91 2.00 -2.86
CA ASP A 177 6.88 2.99 -2.65
C ASP A 177 5.64 2.68 -3.53
N THR A 178 5.82 2.23 -4.78
CA THR A 178 4.74 1.73 -5.63
C THR A 178 4.06 0.51 -5.01
N LYS A 179 4.85 -0.50 -4.58
CA LYS A 179 4.35 -1.73 -3.96
C LYS A 179 3.51 -1.46 -2.71
N SER A 180 3.93 -0.50 -1.88
CA SER A 180 3.19 -0.11 -0.67
C SER A 180 1.78 0.44 -0.93
N ARG A 181 1.48 0.82 -2.19
CA ARG A 181 0.18 1.35 -2.63
C ARG A 181 -0.63 0.34 -3.46
N THR A 182 -0.09 -0.85 -3.70
CA THR A 182 -0.73 -1.91 -4.49
C THR A 182 -1.40 -2.98 -3.64
N ILE A 183 -2.51 -3.52 -4.13
CA ILE A 183 -3.05 -4.82 -3.70
C ILE A 183 -2.73 -5.82 -4.82
N ARG A 184 -2.11 -6.95 -4.45
CA ARG A 184 -1.61 -7.95 -5.40
C ARG A 184 -2.62 -9.08 -5.60
N VAL A 185 -2.82 -9.46 -6.85
CA VAL A 185 -3.53 -10.67 -7.26
C VAL A 185 -2.52 -11.53 -8.02
N LEU A 186 -2.21 -12.71 -7.49
CA LEU A 186 -1.32 -13.66 -8.12
C LEU A 186 -2.14 -14.61 -9.01
N LEU A 187 -1.78 -14.69 -10.28
CA LEU A 187 -2.40 -15.59 -11.24
C LEU A 187 -1.42 -16.66 -11.70
N LEU A 188 -1.92 -17.88 -11.85
CA LEU A 188 -1.18 -19.01 -12.41
C LEU A 188 -1.92 -19.55 -13.65
N PRO A 189 -1.21 -20.14 -14.63
CA PRO A 189 -1.85 -20.74 -15.79
C PRO A 189 -2.89 -21.79 -15.39
N ASP A 190 -4.03 -21.76 -16.06
CA ASP A 190 -5.03 -22.81 -15.95
C ASP A 190 -4.62 -24.00 -16.81
N LEU A 191 -3.97 -24.99 -16.19
CA LEU A 191 -3.54 -26.22 -16.85
C LEU A 191 -4.63 -27.31 -16.86
N GLU A 192 -5.69 -27.10 -16.07
CA GLU A 192 -6.77 -28.08 -15.86
C GLU A 192 -8.04 -27.73 -16.66
N GLY A 193 -8.11 -26.55 -17.27
CA GLY A 193 -9.28 -26.09 -18.02
C GLY A 193 -10.49 -25.85 -17.11
N ARG A 194 -10.24 -25.25 -15.94
CA ARG A 194 -11.27 -24.93 -14.94
C ARG A 194 -12.14 -23.75 -15.33
N VAL A 195 -11.65 -22.88 -16.21
CA VAL A 195 -12.38 -21.69 -16.67
C VAL A 195 -12.71 -21.75 -18.15
N GLU A 196 -13.75 -21.03 -18.53
CA GLU A 196 -14.18 -20.81 -19.91
C GLU A 196 -13.19 -19.88 -20.64
N GLY A 197 -13.12 -20.00 -21.96
CA GLY A 197 -12.44 -19.02 -22.81
C GLY A 197 -13.23 -17.72 -22.90
N SER A 198 -12.54 -16.58 -23.01
CA SER A 198 -13.16 -15.27 -23.21
C SER A 198 -13.42 -15.01 -24.70
N ASP A 199 -14.39 -15.72 -25.28
CA ASP A 199 -14.79 -15.54 -26.68
C ASP A 199 -15.59 -14.22 -26.84
N TRP A 200 -14.86 -13.11 -26.98
CA TRP A 200 -15.41 -11.75 -26.95
C TRP A 200 -16.50 -11.47 -27.98
N GLU A 201 -16.51 -12.18 -29.12
CA GLU A 201 -17.60 -12.09 -30.11
C GLU A 201 -18.97 -12.47 -29.52
N GLU A 202 -18.99 -13.33 -28.49
CA GLU A 202 -20.22 -13.78 -27.82
C GLU A 202 -20.50 -13.01 -26.53
N ILE A 203 -19.43 -12.65 -25.79
CA ILE A 203 -19.56 -12.16 -24.42
C ILE A 203 -19.39 -10.64 -24.26
N GLU A 204 -19.04 -9.90 -25.31
CA GLU A 204 -18.79 -8.44 -25.22
C GLU A 204 -20.02 -7.65 -24.78
N ILE A 205 -21.18 -7.88 -25.39
CA ILE A 205 -22.43 -7.17 -25.00
C ILE A 205 -22.82 -7.51 -23.57
N PRO A 206 -22.94 -8.79 -23.15
CA PRO A 206 -23.26 -9.12 -21.76
C PRO A 206 -22.26 -8.55 -20.74
N ALA A 207 -20.96 -8.51 -21.06
CA ALA A 207 -19.95 -7.93 -20.18
C ALA A 207 -20.14 -6.42 -20.00
N TYR A 208 -20.47 -5.71 -21.09
CA TYR A 208 -20.72 -4.28 -21.06
C TYR A 208 -22.01 -3.95 -20.29
N ASP A 209 -23.08 -4.69 -20.53
CA ASP A 209 -24.36 -4.53 -19.81
C ASP A 209 -24.18 -4.75 -18.30
N LEU A 210 -23.31 -5.69 -17.91
CA LEU A 210 -22.95 -5.91 -16.51
C LEU A 210 -22.14 -4.74 -15.93
N GLY A 211 -21.22 -4.18 -16.70
CA GLY A 211 -20.50 -2.95 -16.34
C GLY A 211 -21.41 -1.74 -16.14
N GLU A 212 -22.39 -1.55 -17.03
CA GLU A 212 -23.41 -0.50 -16.91
C GLU A 212 -24.31 -0.73 -15.69
N SER A 213 -24.69 -1.97 -15.41
CA SER A 213 -25.44 -2.32 -14.20
C SER A 213 -24.64 -1.97 -12.93
N LEU A 214 -23.33 -2.25 -12.93
CA LEU A 214 -22.43 -1.90 -11.84
C LEU A 214 -22.30 -0.38 -11.67
N ALA A 215 -22.23 0.38 -12.77
CA ALA A 215 -22.19 1.84 -12.76
C ALA A 215 -23.51 2.44 -12.23
N GLN A 216 -24.66 1.90 -12.63
CA GLN A 216 -25.97 2.31 -12.14
C GLN A 216 -26.11 2.06 -10.64
N TRP A 217 -25.73 0.87 -10.17
CA TRP A 217 -25.69 0.58 -8.75
C TRP A 217 -24.79 1.56 -7.99
N ALA A 218 -23.58 1.82 -8.49
CA ALA A 218 -22.64 2.76 -7.89
C ALA A 218 -23.24 4.16 -7.72
N GLU A 219 -24.05 4.62 -8.67
CA GLU A 219 -24.74 5.91 -8.56
C GLU A 219 -25.77 5.93 -7.43
N THR A 220 -26.50 4.84 -7.20
CA THR A 220 -27.49 4.76 -6.11
C THR A 220 -26.86 4.80 -4.71
N VAL A 221 -25.59 4.45 -4.59
CA VAL A 221 -24.89 4.31 -3.30
C VAL A 221 -23.80 5.37 -3.05
N ARG A 222 -23.60 6.30 -3.99
CA ARG A 222 -22.52 7.29 -3.98
C ARG A 222 -22.43 8.07 -2.66
N ASP A 223 -23.55 8.58 -2.17
CA ASP A 223 -23.59 9.39 -0.94
C ASP A 223 -23.34 8.55 0.33
N GLN A 224 -23.72 7.28 0.33
CA GLN A 224 -23.44 6.35 1.42
C GLN A 224 -21.92 6.08 1.50
N VAL A 225 -21.26 5.80 0.37
CA VAL A 225 -19.81 5.57 0.31
C VAL A 225 -19.02 6.82 0.74
N ARG A 226 -19.50 8.02 0.37
CA ARG A 226 -18.91 9.30 0.78
C ARG A 226 -18.92 9.49 2.29
N SER A 227 -20.01 9.09 2.96
CA SER A 227 -20.25 9.36 4.38
C SER A 227 -19.76 8.26 5.32
N ILE A 228 -19.86 6.99 4.93
CA ILE A 228 -19.59 5.85 5.81
C ILE A 228 -18.11 5.67 6.13
N ARG A 229 -17.82 5.27 7.37
CA ARG A 229 -16.45 5.02 7.87
C ARG A 229 -16.44 3.71 8.67
N PRO A 230 -16.58 2.54 8.00
CA PRO A 230 -16.59 1.27 8.69
C PRO A 230 -15.26 1.06 9.43
N PRO A 231 -15.26 0.37 10.58
CA PRO A 231 -14.03 -0.04 11.24
C PRO A 231 -13.21 -0.93 10.29
N LEU A 232 -11.89 -0.91 10.46
CA LEU A 232 -10.99 -1.78 9.72
C LEU A 232 -10.42 -2.83 10.68
N PRO A 233 -10.07 -4.03 10.19
CA PRO A 233 -9.37 -5.04 10.98
C PRO A 233 -8.11 -4.48 11.67
N ALA A 234 -7.82 -5.03 12.86
CA ALA A 234 -6.66 -4.62 13.64
C ALA A 234 -5.36 -4.73 12.83
N GLY A 235 -4.47 -3.74 12.97
CA GLY A 235 -3.23 -3.66 12.18
C GLY A 235 -3.38 -3.00 10.81
N CYS A 236 -4.60 -2.79 10.30
CA CYS A 236 -4.84 -2.05 9.05
C CYS A 236 -4.67 -0.54 9.26
N VAL A 237 -3.41 -0.08 9.30
CA VAL A 237 -3.00 1.31 9.53
C VAL A 237 -2.10 1.82 8.41
N GLY A 238 -1.79 3.12 8.42
CA GLY A 238 -0.85 3.73 7.46
C GLY A 238 -1.21 3.42 5.99
N ARG A 239 -0.26 2.84 5.25
CA ARG A 239 -0.43 2.46 3.84
C ARG A 239 -1.49 1.39 3.62
N SER A 240 -1.59 0.39 4.50
CA SER A 240 -2.63 -0.64 4.40
C SER A 240 -4.02 -0.03 4.54
N LYS A 241 -4.20 0.92 5.47
CA LYS A 241 -5.45 1.69 5.57
C LYS A 241 -5.77 2.46 4.29
N GLU A 242 -4.77 3.11 3.68
CA GLU A 242 -4.98 3.86 2.43
C GLU A 242 -5.38 2.96 1.26
N ARG A 243 -4.92 1.70 1.21
CA ARG A 243 -5.32 0.71 0.21
C ARG A 243 -6.73 0.17 0.47
N TRP A 244 -7.00 -0.24 1.70
CA TRP A 244 -8.17 -1.04 2.03
C TRP A 244 -9.40 -0.26 2.49
N ALA A 245 -9.23 0.94 3.08
CA ALA A 245 -10.37 1.77 3.48
C ALA A 245 -11.36 2.07 2.33
N PRO A 246 -10.94 2.43 1.10
CA PRO A 246 -11.89 2.62 0.01
C PRO A 246 -12.65 1.33 -0.34
N ILE A 247 -11.94 0.20 -0.48
CA ILE A 247 -12.54 -1.11 -0.79
C ILE A 247 -13.54 -1.55 0.28
N ARG A 248 -13.17 -1.39 1.56
CA ARG A 248 -14.04 -1.75 2.68
C ARG A 248 -15.32 -0.92 2.75
N ARG A 249 -15.30 0.34 2.30
CA ARG A 249 -16.52 1.18 2.19
C ARG A 249 -17.44 0.69 1.09
N VAL A 250 -16.89 0.31 -0.06
CA VAL A 250 -17.68 -0.27 -1.16
C VAL A 250 -18.35 -1.55 -0.67
N ALA A 251 -17.59 -2.42 0.00
CA ALA A 251 -18.11 -3.63 0.61
C ALA A 251 -19.20 -3.38 1.68
N GLU A 252 -18.99 -2.39 2.56
CA GLU A 252 -19.97 -2.02 3.59
C GLU A 252 -21.31 -1.63 2.99
N VAL A 253 -21.29 -0.85 1.91
CA VAL A 253 -22.50 -0.34 1.28
C VAL A 253 -23.12 -1.35 0.30
N ALA A 254 -22.31 -2.23 -0.27
CA ALA A 254 -22.82 -3.40 -0.97
C ALA A 254 -23.63 -4.30 -0.01
N GLY A 255 -23.24 -4.38 1.26
CA GLY A 255 -23.95 -5.17 2.26
C GLY A 255 -23.86 -6.67 1.98
N GLY A 256 -24.78 -7.44 2.57
CA GLY A 256 -24.75 -8.90 2.47
C GLY A 256 -23.45 -9.48 3.03
N HIS A 257 -22.76 -10.31 2.25
CA HIS A 257 -21.53 -10.99 2.64
C HIS A 257 -20.25 -10.18 2.30
N TRP A 258 -20.37 -9.11 1.51
CA TRP A 258 -19.23 -8.28 1.08
C TRP A 258 -18.42 -7.65 2.22
N PRO A 259 -19.03 -7.13 3.31
CA PRO A 259 -18.28 -6.56 4.44
C PRO A 259 -17.30 -7.56 5.08
N GLU A 260 -17.74 -8.81 5.29
CA GLU A 260 -16.88 -9.85 5.88
C GLU A 260 -15.79 -10.29 4.90
N ILE A 261 -16.12 -10.48 3.63
CA ILE A 261 -15.13 -10.75 2.57
C ILE A 261 -14.02 -9.70 2.57
N ALA A 262 -14.39 -8.41 2.64
CA ALA A 262 -13.39 -7.34 2.68
C ALA A 262 -12.53 -7.40 3.94
N ASP A 263 -13.09 -7.75 5.09
CA ASP A 263 -12.33 -7.93 6.33
C ASP A 263 -11.39 -9.15 6.26
N GLU A 264 -11.81 -10.25 5.65
CA GLU A 264 -10.97 -11.43 5.38
C GLU A 264 -9.81 -11.11 4.43
N LEU A 265 -10.07 -10.40 3.33
CA LEU A 265 -9.05 -9.93 2.39
C LEU A 265 -8.00 -9.05 3.08
N ILE A 266 -8.44 -8.14 3.96
CA ILE A 266 -7.55 -7.29 4.75
C ILE A 266 -6.69 -8.13 5.68
N ARG A 267 -7.30 -9.07 6.44
CA ARG A 267 -6.56 -9.94 7.37
C ARG A 267 -5.52 -10.78 6.62
N ARG A 268 -5.86 -11.31 5.44
CA ARG A 268 -4.95 -12.07 4.59
C ARG A 268 -3.74 -11.23 4.15
N ASP A 269 -3.98 -10.04 3.59
CA ASP A 269 -2.92 -9.11 3.15
C ASP A 269 -1.99 -8.69 4.31
N LEU A 270 -2.55 -8.44 5.50
CA LEU A 270 -1.75 -8.14 6.69
C LEU A 270 -0.90 -9.33 7.15
N THR A 271 -1.42 -10.55 7.04
CA THR A 271 -0.73 -11.78 7.42
C THR A 271 0.41 -12.08 6.44
N GLU A 272 0.15 -12.01 5.14
CA GLU A 272 1.15 -12.15 4.09
C GLU A 272 2.27 -11.11 4.25
N ALA A 273 1.93 -9.84 4.45
CA ALA A 273 2.93 -8.79 4.69
C ALA A 273 3.73 -8.97 5.98
N GLN A 274 3.18 -9.68 6.98
CA GLN A 274 3.92 -10.04 8.19
C GLN A 274 4.88 -11.21 7.91
N MET A 275 4.41 -12.26 7.23
CA MET A 275 5.22 -13.42 6.83
C MET A 275 6.39 -12.99 5.93
N ASP A 276 6.16 -12.15 4.92
CA ASP A 276 7.23 -11.65 4.04
C ASP A 276 8.32 -10.88 4.80
N ARG A 277 7.96 -10.22 5.91
CA ARG A 277 8.92 -9.52 6.79
C ARG A 277 9.69 -10.48 7.67
N GLU A 278 9.04 -11.54 8.16
CA GLU A 278 9.65 -12.59 8.98
C GLU A 278 10.63 -13.45 8.16
N ASP A 279 10.25 -13.79 6.92
CA ASP A 279 11.08 -14.56 5.99
C ASP A 279 12.19 -13.74 5.32
N GLY A 280 12.29 -12.44 5.65
CA GLY A 280 13.29 -11.53 5.07
C GLY A 280 13.12 -11.26 3.58
N MET A 281 11.95 -11.60 3.01
CA MET A 281 11.59 -11.31 1.61
C MET A 281 11.39 -9.81 1.39
N VAL A 282 11.02 -9.07 2.44
CA VAL A 282 11.11 -7.60 2.46
C VAL A 282 12.53 -7.20 2.86
N THR A 283 13.25 -6.56 1.94
CA THR A 283 14.56 -5.94 2.25
C THR A 283 14.36 -4.84 3.30
N THR A 284 14.65 -5.19 4.56
CA THR A 284 14.63 -4.20 5.64
C THR A 284 15.69 -3.14 5.33
N PRO A 285 15.34 -1.83 5.26
CA PRO A 285 16.32 -0.79 5.00
C PRO A 285 17.48 -0.90 6.01
N PRO A 286 18.75 -0.76 5.60
CA PRO A 286 19.89 -0.95 6.50
C PRO A 286 19.80 -0.12 7.79
N ALA A 287 19.26 1.09 7.74
CA ALA A 287 19.05 1.89 8.94
C ALA A 287 18.05 1.25 9.93
N VAL A 288 16.99 0.62 9.45
CA VAL A 288 15.99 -0.06 10.29
C VAL A 288 16.58 -1.33 10.91
N ALA A 289 17.30 -2.13 10.11
CA ALA A 289 18.00 -3.29 10.63
C ALA A 289 19.03 -2.89 11.69
N LEU A 290 19.82 -1.84 11.42
CA LEU A 290 20.76 -1.26 12.38
C LEU A 290 20.08 -0.87 13.69
N LEU A 291 18.92 -0.24 13.64
CA LEU A 291 18.23 0.20 14.85
C LEU A 291 17.78 -0.98 15.75
N ARG A 292 17.33 -2.07 15.13
CA ARG A 292 16.97 -3.33 15.81
C ARG A 292 18.22 -4.01 16.37
N ASP A 293 19.26 -4.16 15.57
CA ASP A 293 20.52 -4.76 16.03
C ASP A 293 21.12 -3.93 17.18
N ILE A 294 21.04 -2.59 17.15
CA ILE A 294 21.48 -1.73 18.27
C ILE A 294 20.66 -2.01 19.53
N HIS A 295 19.36 -2.30 19.42
CA HIS A 295 18.53 -2.66 20.58
C HIS A 295 18.96 -4.01 21.16
N GLU A 296 19.14 -5.02 20.30
CA GLU A 296 19.51 -6.38 20.70
C GLU A 296 20.89 -6.45 21.34
N VAL A 297 21.84 -5.64 20.87
CA VAL A 297 23.21 -5.59 21.42
C VAL A 297 23.41 -4.50 22.47
N TRP A 298 22.36 -3.75 22.84
CA TRP A 298 22.51 -2.68 23.81
C TRP A 298 22.92 -3.26 25.17
N PRO A 299 24.04 -2.82 25.79
CA PRO A 299 24.49 -3.41 27.05
C PRO A 299 23.46 -3.21 28.16
N GLU A 300 23.08 -4.30 28.85
CA GLU A 300 22.15 -4.23 29.97
C GLU A 300 22.66 -3.27 31.06
N GLY A 301 21.75 -2.44 31.58
CA GLY A 301 22.05 -1.48 32.64
C GLY A 301 22.92 -0.27 32.23
N GLN A 302 23.29 -0.12 30.95
CA GLN A 302 24.06 1.04 30.49
C GLN A 302 23.18 2.10 29.82
N ASP A 303 23.33 3.34 30.29
CA ASP A 303 22.65 4.51 29.68
C ASP A 303 23.41 5.10 28.49
N PHE A 304 24.71 4.81 28.36
CA PHE A 304 25.56 5.35 27.30
C PHE A 304 26.49 4.28 26.74
N THR A 305 26.64 4.23 25.42
CA THR A 305 27.58 3.35 24.75
C THR A 305 28.45 4.13 23.74
N PRO A 306 29.79 4.05 23.82
CA PRO A 306 30.68 4.65 22.84
C PRO A 306 30.44 4.11 21.42
N SER A 307 30.55 4.98 20.41
CA SER A 307 30.28 4.61 19.01
C SER A 307 31.22 3.51 18.52
N SER A 308 32.48 3.52 18.96
CA SER A 308 33.47 2.49 18.62
C SER A 308 33.07 1.12 19.18
N SER A 309 32.71 1.06 20.45
CA SER A 309 32.24 -0.16 21.11
C SER A 309 30.99 -0.69 20.42
N LEU A 310 30.02 0.18 20.14
CA LEU A 310 28.76 -0.21 19.51
C LEU A 310 28.98 -0.80 18.11
N VAL A 311 29.85 -0.18 17.29
CA VAL A 311 30.20 -0.73 15.96
C VAL A 311 30.84 -2.10 16.09
N SER A 312 31.79 -2.29 17.00
CA SER A 312 32.44 -3.59 17.22
C SER A 312 31.43 -4.66 17.62
N THR A 313 30.53 -4.37 18.56
CA THR A 313 29.50 -5.31 18.99
C THR A 313 28.51 -5.62 17.88
N LEU A 314 28.07 -4.64 17.10
CA LEU A 314 27.17 -4.84 15.97
C LEU A 314 27.79 -5.73 14.89
N VAL A 315 29.06 -5.52 14.56
CA VAL A 315 29.78 -6.36 13.57
C VAL A 315 29.91 -7.80 14.05
N LEU A 316 30.13 -8.02 15.35
CA LEU A 316 30.17 -9.36 15.94
C LEU A 316 28.79 -10.02 15.95
N HIS A 317 27.74 -9.26 16.26
CA HIS A 317 26.36 -9.75 16.34
C HIS A 317 25.81 -10.16 14.97
N ASN A 318 26.03 -9.32 13.94
CA ASN A 318 25.51 -9.56 12.60
C ASN A 318 26.60 -9.31 11.53
N PRO A 319 27.59 -10.22 11.43
CA PRO A 319 28.73 -10.06 10.53
C PRO A 319 28.33 -10.09 9.06
N ARG A 320 27.25 -10.77 8.71
CA ARG A 320 26.71 -10.82 7.34
C ARG A 320 26.20 -9.47 6.87
N MET A 321 25.67 -8.64 7.78
CA MET A 321 25.12 -7.32 7.43
C MET A 321 26.12 -6.18 7.64
N TRP A 322 26.96 -6.28 8.68
CA TRP A 322 27.85 -5.18 9.10
C TRP A 322 29.34 -5.43 8.87
N GLY A 323 29.73 -6.68 8.60
CA GLY A 323 31.13 -7.07 8.42
C GLY A 323 31.72 -6.69 7.05
N PRO A 324 33.01 -7.01 6.84
CA PRO A 324 33.74 -6.72 5.59
C PRO A 324 33.14 -7.38 4.35
N GLU A 325 32.56 -8.57 4.50
CA GLU A 325 31.96 -9.37 3.43
C GLU A 325 30.46 -9.11 3.25
N SER A 326 29.96 -7.99 3.77
CA SER A 326 28.53 -7.69 3.73
C SER A 326 28.01 -7.48 2.30
N ALA A 327 26.97 -8.23 1.93
CA ALA A 327 26.21 -8.00 0.71
C ALA A 327 25.35 -6.72 0.76
N TYR A 328 25.22 -6.09 1.93
CA TYR A 328 24.36 -4.92 2.20
C TYR A 328 25.15 -3.60 2.28
N GLY A 329 26.37 -3.59 1.74
CA GLY A 329 27.24 -2.41 1.60
C GLY A 329 28.59 -2.56 2.30
N ARG A 330 29.41 -1.51 2.28
CA ARG A 330 30.73 -1.50 2.94
C ARG A 330 30.60 -1.77 4.44
N ALA A 331 31.63 -2.38 5.05
CA ALA A 331 31.72 -2.62 6.49
C ALA A 331 31.22 -1.43 7.32
N LEU A 332 30.53 -1.74 8.43
CA LEU A 332 29.99 -0.72 9.32
C LEU A 332 31.13 0.10 9.94
N THR A 333 31.06 1.41 9.80
CA THR A 333 31.98 2.36 10.45
C THR A 333 31.19 3.30 11.36
N PHE A 334 31.87 4.00 12.27
CA PHE A 334 31.24 5.01 13.12
C PHE A 334 30.55 6.11 12.31
N GLN A 335 31.13 6.53 11.16
CA GLN A 335 30.51 7.52 10.28
C GLN A 335 29.30 6.95 9.55
N ARG A 336 29.36 5.68 9.09
CA ARG A 336 28.24 5.02 8.39
C ARG A 336 27.07 4.84 9.36
N MET A 337 27.33 4.32 10.56
CA MET A 337 26.35 4.18 11.65
C MET A 337 25.73 5.53 12.00
N GLY A 338 26.57 6.54 12.26
CA GLY A 338 26.08 7.88 12.61
C GLY A 338 25.26 8.53 11.51
N ARG A 339 25.63 8.33 10.24
CA ARG A 339 24.83 8.83 9.10
C ARG A 339 23.48 8.14 9.02
N MET A 340 23.42 6.81 9.17
CA MET A 340 22.18 6.05 9.15
C MET A 340 21.24 6.48 10.29
N LEU A 341 21.77 6.65 11.51
CA LEU A 341 20.98 7.09 12.67
C LEU A 341 20.51 8.55 12.54
N ALA A 342 21.39 9.46 12.10
CA ALA A 342 21.05 10.87 11.96
C ALA A 342 20.06 11.12 10.80
N GLN A 343 20.23 10.44 9.67
CA GLN A 343 19.35 10.62 8.51
C GLN A 343 18.03 9.87 8.67
N GLY A 344 18.09 8.62 9.13
CA GLY A 344 16.91 7.75 9.25
C GLY A 344 16.03 8.07 10.44
N PHE A 345 16.62 8.47 11.58
CA PHE A 345 15.88 8.58 12.85
C PHE A 345 16.12 9.88 13.60
N LYS A 346 16.92 10.82 13.05
CA LYS A 346 17.32 12.06 13.72
C LYS A 346 18.02 11.83 15.07
N VAL A 347 18.65 10.67 15.24
CA VAL A 347 19.45 10.33 16.42
C VAL A 347 20.90 10.68 16.13
N ASN A 348 21.45 11.62 16.89
CA ASN A 348 22.83 12.06 16.74
C ASN A 348 23.68 11.55 17.90
N SER A 349 24.94 11.22 17.62
CA SER A 349 25.91 10.93 18.68
C SER A 349 26.20 12.17 19.53
N SER A 350 26.44 11.98 20.82
CA SER A 350 26.82 13.02 21.79
C SER A 350 28.10 12.60 22.53
N ARG A 351 28.77 13.55 23.19
CA ARG A 351 29.92 13.25 24.06
C ARG A 351 29.45 13.04 25.49
N GLN A 352 30.04 12.07 26.17
CA GLN A 352 29.86 11.88 27.61
C GLN A 352 30.93 12.71 28.35
N GLY A 353 30.62 13.96 28.70
CA GLY A 353 31.61 14.91 29.24
C GLY A 353 32.78 15.11 28.27
N ASP A 354 34.01 15.00 28.77
CA ASP A 354 35.24 15.01 27.96
C ASP A 354 35.59 13.65 27.32
N GLY A 355 34.72 12.65 27.50
CA GLY A 355 34.90 11.28 27.03
C GLY A 355 34.56 11.05 25.54
N PRO A 356 34.45 9.76 25.14
CA PRO A 356 34.21 9.39 23.76
C PRO A 356 32.83 9.83 23.26
N ARG A 357 32.68 9.93 21.92
CA ARG A 357 31.37 10.11 21.29
C ARG A 357 30.60 8.81 21.22
N GLY A 358 29.33 8.83 21.59
CA GLY A 358 28.46 7.66 21.66
C GLY A 358 26.99 8.03 21.60
N TYR A 359 26.15 7.09 22.00
CA TYR A 359 24.70 7.24 22.02
C TYR A 359 24.18 7.02 23.43
N TYR A 360 23.17 7.78 23.80
CA TYR A 360 22.42 7.54 25.03
C TYR A 360 21.22 6.65 24.73
N ARG A 361 20.92 5.68 25.61
CA ARG A 361 19.74 4.81 25.50
C ARG A 361 18.46 5.63 25.41
N GLN A 362 18.39 6.71 26.19
CA GLN A 362 17.26 7.65 26.17
C GLN A 362 17.02 8.30 24.80
N ALA A 363 18.06 8.53 23.99
CA ALA A 363 17.91 9.09 22.65
C ALA A 363 17.34 8.06 21.64
N LEU A 364 17.55 6.76 21.90
CA LEU A 364 17.07 5.66 21.06
C LEU A 364 15.69 5.15 21.47
N GLY A 365 15.36 5.20 22.76
CA GLY A 365 14.09 4.73 23.33
C GLY A 365 12.82 5.21 22.63
N PRO A 366 12.66 6.52 22.30
CA PRO A 366 11.52 7.00 21.54
C PRO A 366 11.42 6.40 20.13
N VAL A 367 12.56 6.16 19.48
CA VAL A 367 12.61 5.59 18.12
C VAL A 367 12.30 4.10 18.17
N TRP A 368 12.86 3.35 19.13
CA TRP A 368 12.55 1.93 19.32
C TRP A 368 11.06 1.68 19.55
N ARG A 369 10.41 2.47 20.42
CA ARG A 369 8.96 2.37 20.65
C ARG A 369 8.16 2.65 19.38
N ARG A 370 8.52 3.71 18.63
CA ARG A 370 7.84 4.07 17.37
C ARG A 370 8.01 3.02 16.28
N MET A 371 9.14 2.30 16.28
CA MET A 371 9.44 1.23 15.35
C MET A 371 8.93 -0.14 15.82
N GLY A 372 8.24 -0.20 16.97
CA GLY A 372 7.70 -1.45 17.53
C GLY A 372 8.77 -2.42 18.05
N ILE A 373 9.99 -1.95 18.29
CA ILE A 373 11.10 -2.77 18.81
C ILE A 373 10.94 -3.00 20.32
N THR A 374 10.40 -2.01 21.04
CA THR A 374 10.06 -2.13 22.47
C THR A 374 8.57 -1.88 22.73
N PRO A 375 7.98 -2.51 23.77
CA PRO A 375 6.61 -2.25 24.20
C PRO A 375 6.40 -0.77 24.57
N SER A 376 5.20 -0.25 24.30
CA SER A 376 4.87 1.17 24.53
C SER A 376 4.96 1.61 25.99
N ASN A 377 4.97 0.65 26.94
CA ASN A 377 4.85 0.86 28.38
C ASN A 377 6.19 0.88 29.15
N GLU A 378 7.35 0.81 28.49
CA GLU A 378 8.62 1.01 29.22
C GLU A 378 8.79 2.48 29.64
N PRO A 379 9.01 2.76 30.94
CA PRO A 379 9.20 4.12 31.43
C PRO A 379 10.46 4.73 30.80
N THR A 380 10.32 5.96 30.31
CA THR A 380 11.44 6.79 29.84
C THR A 380 11.75 7.78 30.96
N GLY A 381 12.57 7.37 31.94
CA GLY A 381 12.94 8.27 33.05
C GLY A 381 14.15 7.76 33.82
N PRO A 382 15.01 8.65 34.35
CA PRO A 382 16.32 8.31 34.86
C PRO A 382 16.22 7.59 36.21
N THR A 383 17.11 6.62 36.43
CA THR A 383 17.46 6.20 37.79
C THR A 383 18.11 7.39 38.46
N GLU A 384 17.39 8.00 39.40
CA GLU A 384 17.87 9.08 40.25
C GLU A 384 19.19 8.65 40.91
N LEU A 385 20.26 9.43 40.69
CA LEU A 385 21.54 9.19 41.35
C LEU A 385 21.32 9.28 42.86
N ALA A 386 21.51 8.16 43.56
CA ALA A 386 21.59 8.14 45.01
C ALA A 386 22.62 9.19 45.45
N GLN A 387 22.16 10.19 46.22
CA GLN A 387 23.04 11.15 46.86
C GLN A 387 24.04 10.39 47.73
N PRO A 388 25.35 10.71 47.69
CA PRO A 388 26.30 10.09 48.59
C PRO A 388 25.96 10.50 50.03
N ALA A 389 25.94 9.51 50.91
CA ALA A 389 25.82 9.71 52.35
C ALA A 389 26.91 10.69 52.81
N GLY A 390 26.48 11.81 53.40
CA GLY A 390 27.37 12.70 54.12
C GLY A 390 27.82 12.02 55.41
N GLU A 391 29.12 11.77 55.53
CA GLU A 391 29.79 11.40 56.78
C GLU A 391 30.16 12.64 57.62
N PRO A 392 30.46 12.46 58.92
CA PRO A 392 29.97 13.31 60.00
C PRO A 392 30.92 14.44 60.41
N TRP A 393 30.40 15.39 61.20
CA TRP A 393 31.16 16.21 62.14
C TRP A 393 30.62 16.01 63.55
#